data_AF-A0A822L9W9-F1
#
_entry.id   AF-A0A822L9W9-F1
#
_cell.length_a   1.000
_cell.length_b   1.000
_cell.length_c   1.000
_cell.angle_alpha   90.00
_cell.angle_beta   90.00
_cell.angle_gamma   90.00
#
_symmetry.space_group_name_H-M   'P 1'
#
loop_
_entity.id
_entity.type
_entity.pdbx_description
1 polymer ?
#
loop_
_entity_poly.entity_id
_entity_poly.type
_entity_poly.pdbx_seq_one_letter_code
_entity_poly.pdbx_strand_id
1 'polypeptide(L)' 'MSIELMLNSVNINLMGFSNYLDPANIRGQVFAIFVITVAAAEAAVGLAIILTIYRNRDTIDMEQFNLLKW' A
#
# COMPACT_ATOMS: atom_id res chain seq x y z
N MET A 1 5.91 5.60 -1.16
CA MET A 1 6.56 4.67 -0.22
C MET A 1 5.91 4.62 1.16
N SER A 2 5.39 5.72 1.73
CA SER A 2 4.73 5.69 3.05
C SER A 2 3.52 4.75 3.14
N ILE A 3 2.78 4.56 2.04
CA ILE A 3 1.65 3.64 1.97
C ILE A 3 2.09 2.18 2.21
N GLU A 4 3.21 1.77 1.61
CA GLU A 4 3.75 0.41 1.83
C GLU A 4 4.13 0.14 3.28
N LEU A 5 4.63 1.16 3.99
CA LEU A 5 4.92 1.05 5.42
C LEU A 5 3.63 0.88 6.24
N MET A 6 2.55 1.54 5.86
CA MET A 6 1.24 1.36 6.50
C MET A 6 0.69 -0.05 6.26
N LEU A 7 0.76 -0.56 5.03
CA LEU A 7 0.30 -1.92 4.70
C LEU A 7 1.14 -3.00 5.40
N ASN A 8 2.46 -2.81 5.51
CA ASN A 8 3.31 -3.72 6.30
C ASN A 8 2.99 -3.67 7.80
N SER A 9 2.65 -2.49 8.33
CA SER A 9 2.24 -2.35 9.73
C SER A 9 0.95 -3.12 10.01
N VAL A 10 0.00 -3.11 9.07
CA VAL A 10 -1.22 -3.94 9.15
C VAL A 10 -0.86 -5.43 9.16
N ASN A 11 0.04 -5.89 8.29
CA ASN A 11 0.47 -7.29 8.24
C ASN A 11 1.11 -7.77 9.55
N ILE A 12 1.98 -6.94 10.15
CA ILE A 12 2.59 -7.27 11.45
C ILE A 12 1.54 -7.41 12.54
N ASN A 13 0.58 -6.48 12.61
CA ASN A 13 -0.51 -6.56 13.58
C ASN A 13 -1.37 -7.80 13.39
N LEU A 14 -1.72 -8.12 12.14
CA LEU A 14 -2.55 -9.25 11.80
C LEU A 14 -1.89 -10.59 12.13
N MET A 15 -0.59 -10.71 11.85
CA MET A 15 0.21 -11.88 12.20
C MET A 15 0.39 -11.99 13.72
N GLY A 16 0.63 -10.86 14.40
CA GLY A 16 0.67 -10.78 15.86
C GLY A 16 -0.64 -11.26 16.50
N PHE A 17 -1.78 -10.74 16.06
CA PHE A 17 -3.08 -11.15 16.57
C PHE A 17 -3.36 -12.63 16.32
N SER A 18 -3.09 -13.16 15.13
CA SER A 18 -3.27 -14.58 14.87
C SER A 18 -2.40 -15.44 15.79
N ASN A 19 -1.16 -15.02 16.06
CA ASN A 19 -0.25 -15.76 16.91
C ASN A 19 -0.65 -15.77 18.40
N TYR A 20 -1.33 -14.72 18.89
CA TYR A 20 -1.72 -14.62 20.31
C TYR A 20 -3.17 -15.01 20.60
N LEU A 21 -4.11 -14.84 19.65
CA LEU A 21 -5.54 -15.07 19.87
C LEU A 21 -6.06 -16.41 19.30
N ASP A 22 -5.54 -16.87 18.16
CA ASP A 22 -5.95 -18.13 17.53
C ASP A 22 -4.76 -18.79 16.81
N PRO A 23 -3.80 -19.37 17.56
CA PRO A 23 -2.57 -19.89 16.97
C PRO A 23 -2.79 -21.15 16.12
N ALA A 24 -3.89 -21.87 16.36
CA ALA A 24 -4.21 -23.13 15.68
C ALA A 24 -4.76 -22.87 14.27
N ASN A 25 -5.57 -21.82 14.10
CA ASN A 25 -6.08 -21.43 12.80
C ASN A 25 -5.28 -20.23 12.29
N ILE A 26 -4.36 -20.48 11.35
CA ILE A 26 -3.44 -19.50 10.73
C ILE A 26 -4.11 -18.43 9.84
N ARG A 27 -5.26 -17.90 10.27
CA ARG A 27 -6.13 -16.99 9.50
C ARG A 27 -5.45 -15.65 9.24
N GLY A 28 -4.69 -15.12 10.20
CA GLY A 28 -3.96 -13.87 10.00
C GLY A 28 -2.84 -14.00 8.98
N GLN A 29 -2.13 -15.13 8.96
CA GLN A 29 -1.09 -15.38 7.96
C GLN A 29 -1.68 -15.48 6.56
N VAL A 30 -2.80 -16.19 6.40
CA VAL A 30 -3.50 -16.28 5.10
C VAL A 30 -3.98 -14.90 4.64
N PHE A 31 -4.57 -14.10 5.53
CA PHE A 31 -5.05 -12.77 5.16
C PHE A 31 -3.90 -11.78 4.88
N ALA A 32 -2.75 -11.90 5.55
CA ALA A 32 -1.54 -11.12 5.24
C ALA A 32 -1.04 -11.34 3.80
N ILE A 33 -1.14 -12.57 3.26
CA ILE A 33 -0.77 -12.86 1.87
C ILE A 33 -1.65 -12.08 0.89
N PHE A 34 -2.96 -11.97 1.17
CA PHE A 34 -3.85 -11.16 0.35
C PHE A 34 -3.52 -9.67 0.43
N VAL A 35 -3.19 -9.15 1.62
CA VAL A 35 -2.76 -7.75 1.78
C VAL A 35 -1.48 -7.49 0.97
N ILE A 36 -0.49 -8.39 1.01
CA ILE A 36 0.73 -8.28 0.20
C ILE A 36 0.41 -8.28 -1.31
N THR A 37 -0.52 -9.14 -1.74
CA THR A 37 -0.94 -9.21 -3.14
C THR A 37 -1.59 -7.92 -3.61
N VAL A 38 -2.48 -7.34 -2.78
CA VAL A 38 -3.12 -6.05 -3.06
C VAL A 38 -2.09 -4.92 -3.05
N ALA A 39 -1.16 -4.90 -2.09
CA ALA A 39 -0.08 -3.91 -2.02
C ALA A 39 0.77 -3.93 -3.30
N ALA A 40 1.14 -5.13 -3.78
CA ALA A 40 1.89 -5.27 -5.03
C ALA A 40 1.12 -4.72 -6.24
N ALA A 41 -0.19 -5.00 -6.32
CA ALA A 41 -1.04 -4.48 -7.39
C ALA A 41 -1.21 -2.94 -7.30
N GLU A 42 -1.43 -2.42 -6.09
CA GLU A 42 -1.54 -0.98 -5.83
C GLU A 42 -0.26 -0.25 -6.22
N ALA A 43 0.91 -0.74 -5.80
CA ALA A 43 2.20 -0.14 -6.13
C ALA A 43 2.43 -0.08 -7.65
N ALA A 44 2.07 -1.14 -8.39
CA ALA A 44 2.17 -1.16 -9.85
C ALA A 44 1.26 -0.11 -10.51
N VAL A 45 0.00 -0.02 -10.06
CA VAL A 45 -0.97 0.96 -10.57
C VAL A 45 -0.57 2.39 -10.19
N GLY A 46 -0.17 2.61 -8.94
CA GLY A 46 0.30 3.89 -8.43
C GLY A 46 1.51 4.41 -9.20
N LEU A 47 2.49 3.54 -9.48
CA LEU A 47 3.65 3.92 -10.29
C LEU A 47 3.25 4.25 -11.74
N ALA A 48 2.33 3.50 -12.35
CA ALA A 48 1.83 3.81 -13.68
C ALA A 48 1.16 5.20 -13.74
N ILE A 49 0.42 5.58 -12.70
CA ILE A 49 -0.18 6.91 -12.55
C ILE A 49 0.93 7.97 -12.43
N ILE A 50 1.92 7.76 -11.54
CA ILE A 50 3.03 8.69 -11.34
C ILE A 50 3.81 8.92 -12.65
N LEU A 51 4.11 7.86 -13.40
CA LEU A 51 4.78 7.96 -14.70
C LEU A 51 3.95 8.74 -15.72
N THR A 52 2.63 8.54 -15.73
CA THR A 52 1.72 9.27 -16.61
C THR A 52 1.67 10.76 -16.26
N ILE A 53 1.69 11.11 -14.97
CA ILE A 53 1.76 12.49 -14.51
C ILE A 53 3.09 13.12 -14.89
N TYR A 54 4.20 12.41 -14.62
CA TYR A 54 5.55 12.88 -14.92
C TYR A 54 5.70 13.20 -16.42
N ARG A 55 5.17 12.34 -17.31
CA ARG A 55 5.19 12.59 -18.76
C ARG A 55 4.47 13.87 -19.20
N ASN A 56 3.52 14.36 -18.42
CA ASN A 56 2.72 15.55 -18.75
C ASN A 56 3.16 16.82 -17.99
N ARG A 57 3.97 16.69 -16.94
CA ARG A 57 4.30 17.79 -16.01
C ARG A 57 5.79 17.94 -15.73
N ASP A 58 6.63 16.99 -16.16
CA ASP A 58 8.09 16.91 -15.93
C ASP A 58 8.54 17.04 -14.47
N THR A 59 7.60 16.91 -13.52
CA THR A 59 7.83 16.97 -12.07
C THR A 59 7.00 15.91 -11.35
N ILE A 60 7.43 15.54 -10.14
CA ILE A 60 6.72 14.66 -9.20
C ILE A 60 6.43 15.38 -7.87
N ASP A 61 6.61 16.69 -7.83
CA ASP A 61 6.37 17.52 -6.64
C ASP A 61 4.87 17.62 -6.33
N MET A 62 4.48 17.12 -5.16
CA MET A 62 3.08 17.08 -4.72
C MET A 62 2.46 18.47 -4.54
N GLU A 63 3.25 19.50 -4.24
CA GLU A 63 2.74 20.86 -4.04
C GLU A 63 2.26 21.50 -5.37
N GLN A 64 2.78 21.02 -6.49
CA GLN A 64 2.46 21.52 -7.83
C GLN A 64 1.23 20.85 -8.45
N PHE A 65 0.70 19.79 -7.83
CA PHE A 65 -0.51 19.09 -8.28
C PHE A 65 -1.78 19.67 -7.65
N ASN A 66 -1.96 20.99 -7.74
CA ASN A 66 -3.08 21.73 -7.11
C ASN A 66 -4.04 22.38 -8.12
N LEU A 67 -4.06 21.91 -9.38
CA LEU A 67 -4.85 22.48 -10.49
C LEU A 67 -6.34 22.67 -10.17
N LEU A 68 -6.92 21.82 -9.31
CA LEU A 68 -8.33 21.84 -8.95
C LEU A 68 -8.65 22.69 -7.70
N LYS A 69 -7.67 23.43 -7.19
CA LYS A 69 -7.84 24.34 -6.05
C LYS A 69 -8.54 25.63 -6.54
N TRP A 70 -9.58 26.04 -5.83
CA TRP A 70 -10.26 27.32 -6.04
C TRP A 70 -9.43 28.48 -5.49
#